data_AF-A0A9X4JN58-F1
#
_entry.id   AF-A0A9X4JN58-F1
#
_cell.length_a   1.000
_cell.length_b   1.000
_cell.length_c   1.000
_cell.angle_alpha   90.00
_cell.angle_beta   90.00
_cell.angle_gamma   90.00
#
_symmetry.space_group_name_H-M   'P 1'
#
loop_
_entity.id
_entity.type
_entity.pdbx_description
1 polymer ?
#
loop_
_entity_poly.entity_id
_entity_poly.type
_entity_poly.pdbx_seq_one_letter_code
_entity_poly.pdbx_strand_id
1 'polypeptide(L)'
;MNVKLISTVTMGNILVQRDAPIGSEIARARVSGYAELKVDAPDGPVSCNGAYVFNYLSATATSINNVFNTNLDGVGIRVSIPPGNFVLPSNGSSYIYFLGYYDVLLIKTGKITPGYLTPDVIMQGWFVTPDNYFMQISMGANTQVTVLACSLASQTLNFNLGDINANEFSNQAGFNPLRSDSQNLGLNCDASANINVELTGIQNPDATGDASVLALNGQGAQGTADGVGIQMLYNNVPLQLNHRIVLKRSAGGQETFPLVARYYQTKPVVKPGSASTTATLNITYQ
;
A
#
# COMPACT_ATOMS: atom_id res chain seq x y z
N MET A 1 -3.40 45.12 7.12
CA MET A 1 -2.24 44.82 6.25
C MET A 1 -2.44 43.40 5.77
N ASN A 2 -2.46 43.14 4.46
CA ASN A 2 -2.63 41.78 3.97
C ASN A 2 -1.34 41.01 4.21
N VAL A 3 -1.43 39.85 4.86
CA VAL A 3 -0.27 38.97 5.07
C VAL A 3 -0.27 37.95 3.94
N LYS A 4 0.71 38.08 3.04
CA LYS A 4 0.91 37.11 1.96
C LYS A 4 1.59 35.86 2.49
N LEU A 5 1.05 34.70 2.14
CA LEU A 5 1.68 33.41 2.37
C LEU A 5 2.48 33.00 1.14
N ILE A 6 3.80 33.16 1.18
CA ILE A 6 4.69 32.62 0.15
C ILE A 6 5.57 31.58 0.81
N SER A 7 5.39 30.32 0.45
CA SER A 7 6.06 29.22 1.13
C SER A 7 6.47 28.13 0.16
N THR A 8 7.53 27.43 0.53
CA THR A 8 8.07 26.30 -0.21
C THR A 8 8.04 25.07 0.69
N VAL A 9 7.48 23.98 0.18
CA VAL A 9 7.46 22.69 0.90
C VAL A 9 8.50 21.74 0.35
N THR A 10 9.23 21.07 1.25
CA THR A 10 10.13 19.95 0.92
C THR A 10 9.81 18.80 1.88
N MET A 11 9.70 17.59 1.35
CA MET A 11 9.31 16.40 2.12
C MET A 11 10.46 15.40 2.33
N GLY A 12 11.68 15.72 1.88
CA GLY A 12 12.82 14.82 1.97
C GLY A 12 12.62 13.55 1.16
N ASN A 13 13.17 12.42 1.65
CA ASN A 13 12.97 11.11 1.03
C ASN A 13 11.74 10.41 1.61
N ILE A 14 10.75 10.18 0.76
CA ILE A 14 9.49 9.52 1.08
C ILE A 14 9.62 8.05 0.70
N LEU A 15 9.52 7.18 1.70
CA LEU A 15 9.57 5.73 1.50
C LEU A 15 8.16 5.16 1.35
N VAL A 16 7.87 4.54 0.22
CA VAL A 16 6.54 4.02 -0.11
C VAL A 16 6.60 2.52 -0.30
N GLN A 17 5.76 1.76 0.41
CA GLN A 17 5.63 0.33 0.15
C GLN A 17 5.08 0.10 -1.26
N ARG A 18 5.71 -0.77 -2.04
CA ARG A 18 5.37 -0.98 -3.46
C ARG A 18 3.89 -1.26 -3.69
N ASP A 19 3.30 -2.08 -2.82
CA ASP A 19 1.93 -2.57 -2.98
C ASP A 19 0.94 -1.79 -2.08
N ALA A 20 1.35 -0.61 -1.56
CA ALA A 20 0.43 0.34 -0.92
C ALA A 20 -0.78 0.62 -1.82
N PRO A 21 -2.02 0.72 -1.29
CA PRO A 21 -3.22 0.91 -2.10
C PRO A 21 -3.20 2.21 -2.91
N ILE A 22 -3.77 2.19 -4.12
CA ILE A 22 -4.06 3.42 -4.88
C ILE A 22 -5.04 4.27 -4.07
N GLY A 23 -4.79 5.58 -4.01
CA GLY A 23 -5.53 6.54 -3.20
C GLY A 23 -4.95 6.78 -1.79
N SER A 24 -3.92 6.01 -1.38
CA SER A 24 -3.24 6.25 -0.11
C SER A 24 -2.45 7.56 -0.11
N GLU A 25 -2.48 8.25 1.03
CA GLU A 25 -1.59 9.37 1.33
C GLU A 25 -0.19 8.80 1.63
N ILE A 26 0.79 9.16 0.81
CA ILE A 26 2.17 8.69 0.95
C ILE A 26 3.08 9.73 1.63
N ALA A 27 2.69 11.00 1.62
CA ALA A 27 3.37 12.06 2.36
C ALA A 27 2.46 13.28 2.57
N ARG A 28 2.77 14.06 3.60
CA ARG A 28 2.13 15.34 3.91
C ARG A 28 3.17 16.35 4.39
N ALA A 29 3.09 17.57 3.87
CA ALA A 29 3.78 18.73 4.41
C ALA A 29 2.77 19.80 4.80
N ARG A 30 2.87 20.26 6.05
CA ARG A 30 2.17 21.46 6.52
C ARG A 30 2.91 22.68 6.00
N VAL A 31 2.22 23.55 5.28
CA VAL A 31 2.75 24.85 4.90
C VAL A 31 2.91 25.70 6.16
N SER A 32 4.08 26.32 6.33
CA SER A 32 4.36 27.20 7.46
C SER A 32 3.70 28.57 7.25
N GLY A 33 3.00 29.06 8.28
CA GLY A 33 2.29 30.34 8.25
C GLY A 33 0.81 30.22 7.88
N TYR A 34 0.15 31.37 7.80
CA TYR A 34 -1.25 31.51 7.43
C TYR A 34 -1.43 32.77 6.58
N ALA A 35 -2.47 32.82 5.75
CA ALA A 35 -2.82 34.03 5.01
C ALA A 35 -3.92 34.80 5.75
N GLU A 36 -3.74 36.12 5.87
CA GLU A 36 -4.75 37.06 6.37
C GLU A 36 -5.15 38.01 5.26
N LEU A 37 -6.46 38.15 5.06
CA LEU A 37 -7.04 39.07 4.08
C LEU A 37 -7.95 40.08 4.77
N LYS A 38 -7.67 41.37 4.54
CA LYS A 38 -8.57 42.46 4.91
C LYS A 38 -9.47 42.80 3.72
N VAL A 39 -10.77 42.76 3.93
CA VAL A 39 -11.77 43.32 3.01
C VAL A 39 -12.13 44.72 3.51
N ASP A 40 -11.90 45.73 2.68
CA ASP A 40 -12.24 47.13 2.96
C ASP A 40 -13.60 47.47 2.34
N ALA A 41 -14.52 47.97 3.16
CA ALA A 41 -15.91 48.24 2.77
C ALA A 41 -16.38 49.67 3.15
N PRO A 42 -15.68 50.73 2.69
CA PRO A 42 -15.95 52.11 3.12
C PRO A 42 -17.28 52.66 2.61
N ASP A 43 -17.77 52.18 1.46
CA ASP A 43 -18.95 52.72 0.76
C ASP A 43 -20.18 51.79 0.84
N GLY A 44 -20.18 50.84 1.78
CA GLY A 44 -21.26 49.86 1.97
C GLY A 44 -20.83 48.41 1.69
N PRO A 45 -21.77 47.46 1.58
CA PRO A 45 -21.47 46.05 1.37
C PRO A 45 -20.65 45.80 0.11
N VAL A 46 -19.60 44.97 0.21
CA VAL A 46 -18.71 44.62 -0.90
C VAL A 46 -18.46 43.11 -0.95
N SER A 47 -18.19 42.60 -2.15
CA SER A 47 -17.83 41.19 -2.38
C SER A 47 -16.47 41.13 -3.08
N CYS A 48 -15.49 40.51 -2.42
CA CYS A 48 -14.17 40.29 -3.01
C CYS A 48 -14.13 38.89 -3.65
N ASN A 49 -14.14 38.84 -4.97
CA ASN A 49 -13.95 37.60 -5.72
C ASN A 49 -12.48 37.18 -5.67
N GLY A 50 -12.24 35.89 -5.52
CA GLY A 50 -10.91 35.31 -5.61
C GLY A 50 -10.95 33.90 -6.15
N ALA A 51 -9.77 33.34 -6.37
CA ALA A 51 -9.65 31.96 -6.80
C ALA A 51 -8.40 31.31 -6.21
N TYR A 52 -8.52 30.00 -6.02
CA TYR A 52 -7.41 29.09 -5.83
C TYR A 52 -7.13 28.41 -7.17
N VAL A 53 -5.92 28.56 -7.68
CA VAL A 53 -5.49 27.99 -8.97
C VAL A 53 -4.37 27.00 -8.72
N PHE A 54 -4.58 25.77 -9.16
CA PHE A 54 -3.56 24.74 -9.15
C PHE A 54 -2.70 24.88 -10.41
N ASN A 55 -1.37 24.96 -10.25
CA ASN A 55 -0.44 25.31 -11.32
C ASN A 55 0.64 24.25 -11.60
N TYR A 56 0.80 23.27 -10.70
CA TYR A 56 1.93 22.35 -10.75
C TYR A 56 2.02 21.60 -12.08
N LEU A 57 3.10 21.80 -12.86
CA LEU A 57 3.38 21.07 -14.11
C LEU A 57 2.16 20.97 -15.05
N SER A 58 1.54 22.12 -15.32
CA SER A 58 0.33 22.24 -16.16
C SER A 58 -0.96 21.65 -15.57
N ALA A 59 -0.98 21.32 -14.28
CA ALA A 59 -2.18 20.93 -13.53
C ALA A 59 -3.02 19.83 -14.19
N THR A 60 -2.35 18.83 -14.78
CA THR A 60 -3.04 17.70 -15.41
C THR A 60 -3.71 16.84 -14.33
N ALA A 61 -5.00 16.55 -14.50
CA ALA A 61 -5.77 15.79 -13.51
C ALA A 61 -5.41 14.29 -13.55
N THR A 62 -5.53 13.63 -12.41
CA THR A 62 -5.51 12.16 -12.30
C THR A 62 -6.95 11.61 -12.34
N SER A 63 -7.10 10.29 -12.23
CA SER A 63 -8.42 9.66 -12.03
C SER A 63 -8.99 9.87 -10.62
N ILE A 64 -8.19 10.37 -9.67
CA ILE A 64 -8.62 10.63 -8.29
C ILE A 64 -9.04 12.10 -8.18
N ASN A 65 -10.24 12.33 -7.64
CA ASN A 65 -10.81 13.66 -7.50
C ASN A 65 -9.89 14.61 -6.70
N ASN A 66 -9.68 15.82 -7.22
CA ASN A 66 -8.80 16.85 -6.66
C ASN A 66 -7.33 16.41 -6.47
N VAL A 67 -6.86 15.43 -7.25
CA VAL A 67 -5.45 15.02 -7.29
C VAL A 67 -4.91 15.22 -8.71
N PHE A 68 -3.80 15.93 -8.80
CA PHE A 68 -3.14 16.29 -10.05
C PHE A 68 -1.86 15.49 -10.24
N ASN A 69 -1.45 15.22 -11.47
CA ASN A 69 -0.24 14.46 -11.74
C ASN A 69 1.00 15.25 -11.31
N THR A 70 2.02 14.52 -10.91
CA THR A 70 3.38 15.05 -10.79
C THR A 70 4.21 14.65 -12.02
N ASN A 71 5.52 14.94 -12.00
CA ASN A 71 6.46 14.40 -12.99
C ASN A 71 6.80 12.91 -12.76
N LEU A 72 6.37 12.30 -11.66
CA LEU A 72 6.59 10.90 -11.36
C LEU A 72 5.30 10.11 -11.62
N ASP A 73 5.37 9.12 -12.51
CA ASP A 73 4.25 8.21 -12.75
C ASP A 73 3.79 7.56 -11.44
N GLY A 74 2.47 7.45 -11.26
CA GLY A 74 1.86 6.86 -10.07
C GLY A 74 1.94 7.70 -8.80
N VAL A 75 2.45 8.93 -8.87
CA VAL A 75 2.42 9.92 -7.78
C VAL A 75 1.59 11.14 -8.20
N GLY A 76 0.52 11.37 -7.47
CA GLY A 76 -0.30 12.59 -7.57
C GLY A 76 -0.04 13.54 -6.40
N ILE A 77 -0.42 14.79 -6.60
CA ILE A 77 -0.30 15.88 -5.63
C ILE A 77 -1.66 16.55 -5.41
N ARG A 78 -1.95 16.91 -4.16
CA ARG A 78 -3.17 17.61 -3.74
C ARG A 78 -2.84 18.64 -2.69
N VAL A 79 -3.55 19.77 -2.70
CA VAL A 79 -3.57 20.72 -1.58
C VAL A 79 -4.87 20.51 -0.80
N SER A 80 -4.85 20.72 0.52
CA SER A 80 -6.02 20.56 1.39
C SER A 80 -7.24 21.39 0.96
N ILE A 81 -7.00 22.47 0.20
CA ILE A 81 -8.05 23.29 -0.40
C ILE A 81 -8.12 22.98 -1.89
N PRO A 82 -9.30 22.62 -2.43
CA PRO A 82 -9.46 22.38 -3.86
C PRO A 82 -9.31 23.69 -4.65
N PRO A 83 -8.81 23.64 -5.90
CA PRO A 83 -8.85 24.80 -6.78
C PRO A 83 -10.30 25.17 -7.11
N GLY A 84 -10.54 26.46 -7.28
CA GLY A 84 -11.88 27.00 -7.54
C GLY A 84 -12.03 28.45 -7.15
N ASN A 85 -13.13 29.04 -7.61
CA ASN A 85 -13.51 30.41 -7.31
C ASN A 85 -14.18 30.48 -5.93
N PHE A 86 -13.97 31.59 -5.23
CA PHE A 86 -14.64 31.91 -3.97
C PHE A 86 -14.96 33.39 -3.89
N VAL A 87 -15.83 33.76 -2.96
CA VAL A 87 -16.23 35.15 -2.68
C VAL A 87 -16.12 35.41 -1.19
N LEU A 88 -15.47 36.51 -0.82
CA LEU A 88 -15.39 37.00 0.56
C LEU A 88 -16.32 38.22 0.73
N PRO A 89 -17.48 38.08 1.40
CA PRO A 89 -18.45 39.16 1.54
C PRO A 89 -18.19 40.06 2.77
N SER A 90 -18.41 41.37 2.64
CA SER A 90 -18.49 42.28 3.79
C SER A 90 -19.85 42.99 3.83
N ASN A 91 -20.44 43.08 5.02
CA ASN A 91 -21.73 43.76 5.26
C ASN A 91 -21.55 45.27 5.54
N GLY A 92 -20.65 45.95 4.83
CA GLY A 92 -20.38 47.39 5.02
C GLY A 92 -19.47 47.70 6.21
N SER A 93 -18.70 46.72 6.67
CA SER A 93 -17.67 46.89 7.72
C SER A 93 -16.38 46.21 7.30
N SER A 94 -15.24 46.81 7.63
CA SER A 94 -13.96 46.15 7.34
C SER A 94 -13.85 44.84 8.13
N TYR A 95 -13.44 43.76 7.47
CA TYR A 95 -13.33 42.43 8.08
C TYR A 95 -11.99 41.77 7.74
N ILE A 96 -11.45 40.99 8.68
CA ILE A 96 -10.21 40.22 8.52
C ILE A 96 -10.56 38.73 8.45
N TYR A 97 -10.23 38.10 7.33
CA TYR A 97 -10.35 36.65 7.13
C TYR A 97 -9.04 35.96 7.47
N PHE A 98 -9.10 35.01 8.40
CA PHE A 98 -8.02 34.08 8.69
C PHE A 98 -8.22 32.82 7.84
N LEU A 99 -7.41 32.66 6.79
CA LEU A 99 -7.59 31.57 5.82
C LEU A 99 -6.99 30.23 6.29
N GLY A 100 -6.48 30.19 7.53
CA GLY A 100 -5.97 28.98 8.16
C GLY A 100 -4.66 28.50 7.53
N TYR A 101 -4.44 27.21 7.64
CA TYR A 101 -3.21 26.54 7.20
C TYR A 101 -3.51 25.58 6.05
N TYR A 102 -2.47 25.29 5.27
CA TYR A 102 -2.57 24.45 4.08
C TYR A 102 -1.69 23.22 4.23
N ASP A 103 -2.18 22.08 3.74
CA ASP A 103 -1.39 20.86 3.61
C ASP A 103 -1.16 20.56 2.14
N VAL A 104 0.08 20.20 1.80
CA VAL A 104 0.42 19.58 0.53
C VAL A 104 0.54 18.07 0.77
N LEU A 105 -0.23 17.30 0.02
CA LEU A 105 -0.31 15.85 0.13
C LEU A 105 0.19 15.22 -1.15
N LEU A 106 0.96 14.13 -1.02
CA LEU A 106 1.26 13.24 -2.12
C LEU A 106 0.41 11.98 -1.98
N ILE A 107 -0.23 11.59 -3.08
CA ILE A 107 -1.19 10.49 -3.14
C ILE A 107 -0.68 9.47 -4.16
N LYS A 108 -0.73 8.18 -3.80
CA LYS A 108 -0.44 7.13 -4.77
C LYS A 108 -1.57 7.03 -5.79
N THR A 109 -1.28 7.22 -7.07
CA THR A 109 -2.26 7.16 -8.17
C THR A 109 -2.08 5.91 -9.05
N GLY A 110 -0.99 5.16 -8.89
CA GLY A 110 -0.70 3.97 -9.67
C GLY A 110 0.63 3.31 -9.29
N LYS A 111 1.22 2.55 -10.21
CA LYS A 111 2.59 2.04 -10.08
C LYS A 111 3.55 3.23 -10.08
N ILE A 112 4.34 3.37 -9.01
CA ILE A 112 5.24 4.50 -8.84
C ILE A 112 6.54 4.28 -9.61
N THR A 113 6.93 5.27 -10.42
CA THR A 113 8.30 5.42 -10.91
C THR A 113 9.09 6.26 -9.89
N PRO A 114 10.08 5.69 -9.17
CA PRO A 114 10.85 6.44 -8.18
C PRO A 114 11.63 7.60 -8.79
N GLY A 115 11.86 8.66 -8.00
CA GLY A 115 12.61 9.82 -8.47
C GLY A 115 12.40 11.06 -7.62
N TYR A 116 12.91 12.19 -8.11
CA TYR A 116 12.71 13.50 -7.50
C TYR A 116 11.51 14.21 -8.12
N LEU A 117 10.73 14.90 -7.29
CA LEU A 117 9.73 15.84 -7.76
C LEU A 117 10.39 17.11 -8.33
N THR A 118 9.86 17.61 -9.45
CA THR A 118 10.33 18.85 -10.07
C THR A 118 9.92 20.06 -9.23
N PRO A 119 10.84 20.95 -8.85
CA PRO A 119 10.48 22.21 -8.21
C PRO A 119 9.62 23.08 -9.12
N ASP A 120 8.46 23.51 -8.62
CA ASP A 120 7.54 24.40 -9.36
C ASP A 120 6.49 25.01 -8.39
N VAL A 121 5.71 25.99 -8.85
CA VAL A 121 4.56 26.50 -8.13
C VAL A 121 3.45 25.46 -8.13
N ILE A 122 3.04 25.02 -6.95
CA ILE A 122 1.96 24.05 -6.79
C ILE A 122 0.62 24.74 -6.96
N MET A 123 0.41 25.81 -6.20
CA MET A 123 -0.88 26.47 -6.10
C MET A 123 -0.73 27.94 -5.73
N GLN A 124 -1.58 28.77 -6.32
CA GLN A 124 -1.68 30.19 -6.04
C GLN A 124 -3.11 30.55 -5.61
N GLY A 125 -3.22 31.51 -4.70
CA GLY A 125 -4.47 32.15 -4.33
C GLY A 125 -4.40 33.63 -4.67
N TRP A 126 -5.40 34.16 -5.38
CA TRP A 126 -5.49 35.57 -5.76
C TRP A 126 -6.90 36.14 -5.56
N PHE A 127 -7.00 37.46 -5.55
CA PHE A 127 -8.26 38.21 -5.45
C PHE A 127 -8.34 39.28 -6.54
N VAL A 128 -9.54 39.53 -7.07
CA VAL A 128 -9.85 40.50 -8.15
C VAL A 128 -9.16 40.18 -9.47
N THR A 129 -7.82 40.16 -9.51
CA THR A 129 -7.00 39.77 -10.66
C THR A 129 -5.93 38.76 -10.24
N PRO A 130 -5.45 37.88 -11.15
CA PRO A 130 -4.39 36.93 -10.84
C PRO A 130 -3.13 37.56 -10.24
N ASP A 131 -2.75 38.78 -10.67
CA ASP A 131 -1.53 39.46 -10.18
C ASP A 131 -1.57 39.80 -8.68
N ASN A 132 -2.76 39.82 -8.07
CA ASN A 132 -2.97 40.11 -6.67
C ASN A 132 -2.94 38.82 -5.82
N TYR A 133 -1.80 38.13 -5.83
CA TYR A 133 -1.61 36.91 -5.03
C TYR A 133 -1.55 37.22 -3.53
N PHE A 134 -2.32 36.46 -2.75
CA PHE A 134 -2.22 36.39 -1.29
C PHE A 134 -1.56 35.09 -0.82
N MET A 135 -1.52 34.07 -1.67
CA MET A 135 -0.92 32.78 -1.37
C MET A 135 -0.15 32.26 -2.59
N GLN A 136 1.05 31.74 -2.35
CA GLN A 136 1.81 30.93 -3.28
C GLN A 136 2.50 29.79 -2.52
N ILE A 137 2.17 28.57 -2.89
CA ILE A 137 2.81 27.36 -2.36
C ILE A 137 3.62 26.73 -3.49
N SER A 138 4.90 26.51 -3.25
CA SER A 138 5.82 25.91 -4.22
C SER A 138 6.39 24.59 -3.71
N MET A 139 6.68 23.67 -4.63
CA MET A 139 7.48 22.48 -4.36
C MET A 139 8.96 22.88 -4.35
N GLY A 140 9.65 22.56 -3.27
CA GLY A 140 11.09 22.79 -3.16
C GLY A 140 11.90 21.68 -3.83
N ALA A 141 13.21 21.92 -3.96
CA ALA A 141 14.15 20.87 -4.30
C ALA A 141 14.21 19.82 -3.17
N ASN A 142 14.69 18.61 -3.50
CA ASN A 142 14.95 17.51 -2.57
C ASN A 142 13.71 16.80 -1.98
N THR A 143 12.57 16.81 -2.69
CA THR A 143 11.50 15.85 -2.42
C THR A 143 11.70 14.63 -3.32
N GLN A 144 12.06 13.50 -2.73
CA GLN A 144 12.31 12.23 -3.42
C GLN A 144 11.23 11.21 -3.04
N VAL A 145 10.79 10.40 -3.99
CA VAL A 145 9.95 9.23 -3.73
C VAL A 145 10.77 7.97 -4.02
N THR A 146 10.90 7.11 -3.01
CA THR A 146 11.56 5.81 -3.07
C THR A 146 10.52 4.71 -2.85
N VAL A 147 10.52 3.68 -3.69
CA VAL A 147 9.61 2.55 -3.56
C VAL A 147 10.34 1.38 -2.91
N LEU A 148 9.83 0.90 -1.78
CA LEU A 148 10.37 -0.22 -1.01
C LEU A 148 9.77 -1.55 -1.49
N ALA A 149 10.65 -2.50 -1.81
CA ALA A 149 10.29 -3.85 -2.21
C ALA A 149 11.38 -4.86 -1.80
N CYS A 150 11.14 -6.13 -2.11
CA CYS A 150 12.20 -7.13 -2.22
C CYS A 150 12.21 -7.73 -3.62
N SER A 151 13.40 -8.13 -4.07
CA SER A 151 13.57 -9.02 -5.22
C SER A 151 13.57 -10.48 -4.74
N LEU A 152 12.75 -11.32 -5.38
CA LEU A 152 12.95 -12.76 -5.33
C LEU A 152 14.16 -13.11 -6.20
N ALA A 153 15.05 -13.95 -5.68
CA ALA A 153 15.74 -14.88 -6.56
C ALA A 153 14.68 -15.86 -7.07
N SER A 154 14.54 -16.04 -8.39
CA SER A 154 13.55 -16.94 -8.97
C SER A 154 13.63 -18.33 -8.33
N GLN A 155 12.70 -18.66 -7.43
CA GLN A 155 12.79 -19.86 -6.59
C GLN A 155 11.47 -20.62 -6.63
N THR A 156 11.49 -21.79 -7.28
CA THR A 156 10.49 -22.82 -7.03
C THR A 156 10.87 -23.52 -5.73
N LEU A 157 10.01 -23.48 -4.73
CA LEU A 157 10.19 -24.23 -3.49
C LEU A 157 9.61 -25.64 -3.68
N ASN A 158 10.49 -26.65 -3.65
CA ASN A 158 10.08 -28.05 -3.77
C ASN A 158 10.23 -28.73 -2.42
N PHE A 159 9.12 -29.21 -1.87
CA PHE A 159 9.09 -29.93 -0.60
C PHE A 159 8.92 -31.42 -0.89
N ASN A 160 9.89 -32.23 -0.50
CA ASN A 160 9.83 -33.68 -0.66
C ASN A 160 9.45 -34.35 0.67
N LEU A 161 8.15 -34.56 0.86
CA LEU A 161 7.64 -35.28 2.04
C LEU A 161 7.96 -36.77 2.00
N GLY A 162 8.28 -37.34 0.82
CA GLY A 162 8.51 -38.77 0.61
C GLY A 162 7.32 -39.64 0.98
N ASP A 163 7.52 -40.96 0.93
CA ASP A 163 6.48 -41.92 1.26
C ASP A 163 6.29 -42.05 2.78
N ILE A 164 5.05 -42.29 3.21
CA ILE A 164 4.67 -42.50 4.60
C ILE A 164 3.70 -43.70 4.69
N ASN A 165 3.86 -44.55 5.70
CA ASN A 165 2.97 -45.69 5.88
C ASN A 165 1.60 -45.24 6.42
N ALA A 166 0.51 -45.83 5.94
CA ALA A 166 -0.84 -45.52 6.44
C ALA A 166 -0.98 -45.74 7.97
N ASN A 167 -0.19 -46.65 8.56
CA ASN A 167 -0.18 -46.93 10.00
C ASN A 167 0.50 -45.83 10.84
N GLU A 168 1.19 -44.88 10.21
CA GLU A 168 1.76 -43.71 10.89
C GLU A 168 0.71 -42.61 11.10
N PHE A 169 -0.45 -42.73 10.46
CA PHE A 169 -1.60 -41.88 10.71
C PHE A 169 -2.42 -42.42 11.89
N SER A 170 -3.28 -41.58 12.44
CA SER A 170 -4.19 -41.95 13.52
C SER A 170 -5.50 -42.53 12.98
N ASN A 171 -6.46 -42.78 13.86
CA ASN A 171 -7.84 -43.13 13.51
C ASN A 171 -8.80 -41.91 13.52
N GLN A 172 -8.28 -40.68 13.52
CA GLN A 172 -9.06 -39.44 13.59
C GLN A 172 -8.56 -38.38 12.60
N ALA A 173 -9.48 -37.57 12.08
CA ALA A 173 -9.11 -36.37 11.33
C ALA A 173 -8.45 -35.34 12.26
N GLY A 174 -7.54 -34.52 11.72
CA GLY A 174 -6.79 -33.51 12.49
C GLY A 174 -5.42 -33.96 12.98
N PHE A 175 -5.07 -35.24 12.80
CA PHE A 175 -3.75 -35.74 13.17
C PHE A 175 -2.68 -35.33 12.16
N ASN A 176 -1.49 -35.02 12.68
CA ASN A 176 -0.32 -34.64 11.91
C ASN A 176 0.80 -35.65 12.17
N PRO A 177 1.16 -36.52 11.20
CA PRO A 177 2.33 -37.37 11.37
C PRO A 177 3.61 -36.53 11.48
N LEU A 178 4.66 -37.10 12.06
CA LEU A 178 5.93 -36.39 12.32
C LEU A 178 6.69 -36.01 11.04
N ARG A 179 6.31 -36.55 9.89
CA ARG A 179 7.03 -36.36 8.63
C ARG A 179 6.78 -34.97 8.03
N SER A 180 7.85 -34.21 7.84
CA SER A 180 7.84 -32.87 7.25
C SER A 180 9.11 -32.62 6.45
N ASP A 181 9.07 -31.65 5.54
CA ASP A 181 10.23 -31.12 4.84
C ASP A 181 10.28 -29.59 4.97
N SER A 182 11.48 -29.01 4.96
CA SER A 182 11.68 -27.57 5.13
C SER A 182 12.49 -26.97 3.99
N GLN A 183 12.05 -25.82 3.51
CA GLN A 183 12.74 -25.03 2.49
C GLN A 183 12.77 -23.58 2.94
N ASN A 184 13.83 -22.88 2.52
CA ASN A 184 14.01 -21.47 2.84
C ASN A 184 13.57 -20.60 1.66
N LEU A 185 12.62 -19.71 1.92
CA LEU A 185 12.28 -18.61 1.02
C LEU A 185 13.31 -17.49 1.21
N GLY A 186 14.16 -17.26 0.21
CA GLY A 186 15.16 -16.19 0.21
C GLY A 186 14.67 -14.94 -0.51
N LEU A 187 14.74 -13.79 0.16
CA LEU A 187 14.43 -12.48 -0.41
C LEU A 187 15.62 -11.53 -0.25
N ASN A 188 15.82 -10.61 -1.20
CA ASN A 188 16.73 -9.47 -1.01
C ASN A 188 15.91 -8.18 -0.99
N CYS A 189 15.91 -7.47 0.13
CA CYS A 189 14.94 -6.46 0.48
C CYS A 189 15.56 -5.07 0.65
N ASP A 190 14.78 -4.05 0.31
CA ASP A 190 15.06 -2.68 0.74
C ASP A 190 14.86 -2.57 2.27
N ALA A 191 15.64 -1.69 2.91
CA ALA A 191 15.42 -1.38 4.30
C ALA A 191 14.00 -0.82 4.51
N SER A 192 13.33 -1.26 5.58
CA SER A 192 11.93 -0.95 5.89
C SER A 192 10.86 -1.55 4.96
N ALA A 193 11.21 -2.43 4.02
CA ALA A 193 10.19 -3.18 3.26
C ALA A 193 9.35 -4.05 4.21
N ASN A 194 8.02 -3.90 4.16
CA ASN A 194 7.08 -4.68 4.96
C ASN A 194 6.67 -5.94 4.21
N ILE A 195 7.26 -7.08 4.55
CA ILE A 195 7.06 -8.33 3.82
C ILE A 195 5.81 -9.03 4.36
N ASN A 196 4.85 -9.27 3.48
CA ASN A 196 3.64 -10.02 3.75
C ASN A 196 3.57 -11.22 2.81
N VAL A 197 2.98 -12.32 3.27
CA VAL A 197 2.70 -13.48 2.42
C VAL A 197 1.26 -13.96 2.55
N GLU A 198 0.78 -14.55 1.47
CA GLU A 198 -0.53 -15.18 1.39
C GLU A 198 -0.40 -16.47 0.57
N LEU A 199 -0.80 -17.60 1.16
CA LEU A 199 -0.82 -18.88 0.46
C LEU A 199 -2.15 -19.06 -0.25
N THR A 200 -2.14 -19.33 -1.54
CA THR A 200 -3.32 -19.67 -2.32
C THR A 200 -3.19 -21.06 -2.94
N GLY A 201 -4.30 -21.76 -3.04
CA GLY A 201 -4.35 -23.14 -3.52
C GLY A 201 -5.75 -23.71 -3.40
N ILE A 202 -5.91 -24.98 -3.78
CA ILE A 202 -7.20 -25.67 -3.65
C ILE A 202 -7.30 -26.20 -2.22
N GLN A 203 -8.31 -25.75 -1.46
CA GLN A 203 -8.56 -26.28 -0.12
C GLN A 203 -9.04 -27.73 -0.19
N ASN A 204 -8.56 -28.57 0.74
CA ASN A 204 -9.03 -29.94 0.86
C ASN A 204 -10.51 -29.97 1.30
N PRO A 205 -11.40 -30.60 0.51
CA PRO A 205 -12.85 -30.60 0.82
C PRO A 205 -13.21 -31.38 2.08
N ASP A 206 -12.35 -32.30 2.53
CA ASP A 206 -12.57 -33.11 3.73
C ASP A 206 -12.09 -32.40 5.02
N ALA A 207 -11.36 -31.27 4.89
CA ALA A 207 -10.83 -30.49 6.01
C ALA A 207 -11.68 -29.22 6.28
N THR A 208 -13.00 -29.37 6.41
CA THR A 208 -13.94 -28.23 6.51
C THR A 208 -13.70 -27.31 7.72
N GLY A 209 -13.07 -27.83 8.78
CA GLY A 209 -12.71 -27.06 9.99
C GLY A 209 -11.32 -26.43 9.97
N ASP A 210 -10.49 -26.67 8.94
CA ASP A 210 -9.13 -26.13 8.84
C ASP A 210 -8.82 -25.69 7.40
N ALA A 211 -8.88 -24.39 7.16
CA ALA A 211 -8.64 -23.81 5.84
C ALA A 211 -7.15 -23.73 5.44
N SER A 212 -6.23 -24.24 6.25
CA SER A 212 -4.81 -24.34 5.88
C SER A 212 -4.45 -25.60 5.10
N VAL A 213 -5.37 -26.55 4.97
CA VAL A 213 -5.10 -27.85 4.36
C VAL A 213 -5.33 -27.79 2.86
N LEU A 214 -4.26 -28.01 2.09
CA LEU A 214 -4.29 -28.14 0.64
C LEU A 214 -4.82 -29.51 0.21
N ALA A 215 -5.68 -29.51 -0.82
CA ALA A 215 -6.11 -30.70 -1.52
C ALA A 215 -4.94 -31.34 -2.28
N LEU A 216 -5.02 -32.65 -2.50
CA LEU A 216 -4.09 -33.32 -3.38
C LEU A 216 -4.44 -33.05 -4.85
N ASN A 217 -3.42 -33.03 -5.71
CA ASN A 217 -3.58 -33.06 -7.15
C ASN A 217 -4.32 -34.35 -7.53
N GLY A 218 -5.49 -34.23 -8.16
CA GLY A 218 -6.33 -35.39 -8.49
C GLY A 218 -7.16 -35.92 -7.32
N GLN A 219 -7.45 -35.11 -6.29
CA GLN A 219 -8.31 -35.49 -5.17
C GLN A 219 -9.56 -36.27 -5.62
N GLY A 220 -9.75 -37.47 -5.08
CA GLY A 220 -10.87 -38.36 -5.42
C GLY A 220 -10.69 -39.22 -6.66
N ALA A 221 -9.60 -39.06 -7.42
CA ALA A 221 -9.28 -39.93 -8.56
C ALA A 221 -8.62 -41.25 -8.11
N GLN A 222 -8.78 -42.28 -8.93
CA GLN A 222 -8.12 -43.57 -8.70
C GLN A 222 -6.59 -43.40 -8.66
N GLY A 223 -5.94 -43.98 -7.64
CA GLY A 223 -4.49 -43.90 -7.47
C GLY A 223 -4.00 -42.67 -6.70
N THR A 224 -4.87 -41.71 -6.37
CA THR A 224 -4.56 -40.61 -5.43
C THR A 224 -4.93 -41.04 -4.01
N ALA A 225 -4.13 -40.65 -3.03
CA ALA A 225 -4.41 -40.96 -1.63
C ALA A 225 -5.73 -40.31 -1.17
N ASP A 226 -6.43 -40.95 -0.24
CA ASP A 226 -7.68 -40.43 0.35
C ASP A 226 -7.50 -40.30 1.87
N GLY A 227 -8.16 -39.30 2.46
CA GLY A 227 -8.06 -39.01 3.89
C GLY A 227 -6.80 -38.26 4.33
N VAL A 228 -6.04 -37.69 3.38
CA VAL A 228 -4.85 -36.88 3.64
C VAL A 228 -4.84 -35.62 2.78
N GLY A 229 -4.26 -34.55 3.32
CA GLY A 229 -3.91 -33.32 2.62
C GLY A 229 -2.52 -32.86 3.03
N ILE A 230 -2.11 -31.67 2.56
CA ILE A 230 -0.79 -31.10 2.86
C ILE A 230 -0.98 -29.72 3.51
N GLN A 231 -0.21 -29.42 4.56
CA GLN A 231 -0.17 -28.10 5.19
C GLN A 231 1.19 -27.45 4.96
N MET A 232 1.17 -26.14 4.76
CA MET A 232 2.35 -25.27 4.78
C MET A 232 2.38 -24.50 6.10
N LEU A 233 3.56 -24.39 6.71
CA LEU A 233 3.75 -23.73 8.00
C LEU A 233 4.84 -22.67 7.89
N TYR A 234 4.66 -21.60 8.68
CA TYR A 234 5.68 -20.61 8.98
C TYR A 234 5.75 -20.43 10.50
N ASN A 235 6.94 -20.50 11.09
CA ASN A 235 7.13 -20.47 12.56
C ASN A 235 6.22 -21.45 13.30
N ASN A 236 6.09 -22.67 12.77
CA ASN A 236 5.24 -23.75 13.31
C ASN A 236 3.73 -23.45 13.33
N VAL A 237 3.28 -22.37 12.69
CA VAL A 237 1.86 -22.03 12.53
C VAL A 237 1.41 -22.36 11.10
N PRO A 238 0.34 -23.16 10.91
CA PRO A 238 -0.23 -23.41 9.59
C PRO A 238 -0.70 -22.13 8.90
N LEU A 239 -0.29 -21.96 7.64
CA LEU A 239 -0.73 -20.86 6.78
C LEU A 239 -2.15 -21.13 6.32
N GLN A 240 -3.10 -20.31 6.76
CA GLN A 240 -4.48 -20.36 6.28
C GLN A 240 -4.53 -19.93 4.81
N LEU A 241 -5.29 -20.66 3.99
CA LEU A 241 -5.43 -20.33 2.57
C LEU A 241 -6.18 -19.01 2.39
N ASN A 242 -5.72 -18.20 1.43
CA ASN A 242 -6.25 -16.86 1.13
C ASN A 242 -6.27 -15.92 2.36
N HIS A 243 -5.34 -16.14 3.29
CA HIS A 243 -5.15 -15.29 4.45
C HIS A 243 -3.74 -14.71 4.45
N ARG A 244 -3.66 -13.38 4.50
CA ARG A 244 -2.39 -12.67 4.54
C ARG A 244 -1.83 -12.60 5.95
N ILE A 245 -0.54 -12.87 6.08
CA ILE A 245 0.23 -12.66 7.30
C ILE A 245 1.43 -11.76 7.05
N VAL A 246 1.83 -11.02 8.09
CA VAL A 246 3.08 -10.25 8.10
C VAL A 246 4.22 -11.19 8.47
N LEU A 247 5.26 -11.26 7.64
CA LEU A 247 6.47 -12.02 7.97
C LEU A 247 7.45 -11.19 8.77
N LYS A 248 7.81 -10.01 8.25
CA LYS A 248 8.85 -9.16 8.82
C LYS A 248 8.84 -7.77 8.18
N ARG A 249 9.22 -6.75 8.95
CA ARG A 249 9.73 -5.48 8.40
C ARG A 249 11.25 -5.57 8.26
N SER A 250 11.75 -5.56 7.04
CA SER A 250 13.17 -5.83 6.76
C SER A 250 14.08 -4.72 7.26
N ALA A 251 15.27 -5.09 7.73
CA ALA A 251 16.36 -4.15 8.00
C ALA A 251 17.13 -3.76 6.71
N GLY A 252 16.83 -4.42 5.59
CA GLY A 252 17.54 -4.32 4.32
C GLY A 252 18.51 -5.48 4.10
N GLY A 253 18.75 -5.81 2.84
CA GLY A 253 19.62 -6.91 2.43
C GLY A 253 18.92 -8.26 2.40
N GLN A 254 19.68 -9.33 2.62
CA GLN A 254 19.19 -10.70 2.49
C GLN A 254 18.32 -11.11 3.69
N GLU A 255 17.12 -11.60 3.40
CA GLU A 255 16.15 -12.14 4.35
C GLU A 255 15.88 -13.61 4.02
N THR A 256 15.68 -14.45 5.03
CA THR A 256 15.42 -15.88 4.86
C THR A 256 14.26 -16.30 5.76
N PHE A 257 13.25 -16.93 5.15
CA PHE A 257 12.05 -17.40 5.84
C PHE A 257 11.91 -18.92 5.71
N PRO A 258 12.16 -19.68 6.80
CA PRO A 258 11.95 -21.12 6.80
C PRO A 258 10.46 -21.43 6.68
N LEU A 259 10.12 -22.19 5.64
CA LEU A 259 8.79 -22.76 5.44
C LEU A 259 8.88 -24.26 5.64
N VAL A 260 7.81 -24.85 6.15
CA VAL A 260 7.72 -26.29 6.40
C VAL A 260 6.47 -26.83 5.74
N ALA A 261 6.59 -27.91 4.98
CA ALA A 261 5.46 -28.69 4.49
C ALA A 261 5.31 -29.96 5.33
N ARG A 262 4.07 -30.41 5.56
CA ARG A 262 3.77 -31.69 6.22
C ARG A 262 2.46 -32.30 5.73
N TYR A 263 2.28 -33.59 5.96
CA TYR A 263 0.99 -34.24 5.79
C TYR A 263 0.00 -33.84 6.90
N TYR A 264 -1.29 -33.83 6.56
CA TYR A 264 -2.40 -33.61 7.48
C TYR A 264 -3.50 -34.65 7.23
N GLN A 265 -3.95 -35.34 8.27
CA GLN A 265 -5.01 -36.34 8.16
C GLN A 265 -6.39 -35.67 8.09
N THR A 266 -7.12 -35.85 6.99
CA THR A 266 -8.44 -35.23 6.77
C THR A 266 -9.60 -36.18 7.07
N LYS A 267 -9.37 -37.50 7.11
CA LYS A 267 -10.40 -38.51 7.45
C LYS A 267 -9.87 -39.53 8.47
N PRO A 268 -10.75 -40.21 9.24
CA PRO A 268 -10.37 -41.29 10.15
C PRO A 268 -9.58 -42.44 9.51
N VAL A 269 -9.75 -42.67 8.21
CA VAL A 269 -9.08 -43.72 7.46
C VAL A 269 -8.32 -43.10 6.29
N VAL A 270 -7.01 -43.36 6.24
CA VAL A 270 -6.15 -42.97 5.12
C VAL A 270 -6.03 -44.14 4.14
N LYS A 271 -6.21 -43.89 2.85
CA LYS A 271 -6.05 -44.90 1.80
C LYS A 271 -4.79 -44.63 0.98
N PRO A 272 -4.04 -45.68 0.57
CA PRO A 272 -2.83 -45.53 -0.23
C PRO A 272 -3.08 -44.85 -1.59
N GLY A 273 -2.09 -44.08 -2.03
CA GLY A 273 -2.06 -43.46 -3.35
C GLY A 273 -1.00 -42.35 -3.40
N SER A 274 -0.90 -41.66 -4.53
CA SER A 274 -0.03 -40.49 -4.68
C SER A 274 -0.57 -39.33 -3.85
N ALA A 275 0.34 -38.57 -3.24
CA ALA A 275 0.00 -37.40 -2.44
C ALA A 275 0.94 -36.24 -2.79
N SER A 276 0.55 -35.45 -3.79
CA SER A 276 1.24 -34.24 -4.23
C SER A 276 0.25 -33.07 -4.29
N THR A 277 0.73 -31.85 -4.15
CA THR A 277 -0.08 -30.64 -4.30
C THR A 277 0.74 -29.52 -4.91
N THR A 278 0.07 -28.52 -5.48
CA THR A 278 0.68 -27.29 -5.96
C THR A 278 -0.06 -26.11 -5.35
N ALA A 279 0.69 -25.15 -4.81
CA ALA A 279 0.16 -23.92 -4.23
C ALA A 279 1.02 -22.72 -4.64
N THR A 280 0.45 -21.53 -4.54
CA THR A 280 1.12 -20.26 -4.85
C THR A 280 1.29 -19.46 -3.58
N LEU A 281 2.53 -19.04 -3.29
CA LEU A 281 2.82 -18.11 -2.20
C LEU A 281 2.96 -16.70 -2.77
N ASN A 282 1.96 -15.85 -2.53
CA ASN A 282 1.97 -14.46 -2.97
C ASN A 282 2.73 -13.61 -1.97
N ILE A 283 3.72 -12.84 -2.44
CA ILE A 283 4.49 -11.92 -1.59
C ILE A 283 4.08 -10.48 -1.93
N THR A 284 3.73 -9.71 -0.90
CA THR A 284 3.30 -8.32 -1.04
C THR A 284 4.03 -7.39 -0.05
N TYR A 285 4.18 -6.13 -0.45
CA TYR A 285 4.82 -5.08 0.34
C TYR A 285 3.81 -3.98 0.69
N GLN A 286 3.31 -3.97 1.94
CA GLN A 286 2.24 -3.06 2.40
C GLN A 286 2.49 -2.55 3.82
#